data_AF-A0A2A2YDD6-F1
#
_entry.id   AF-A0A2A2YDD6-F1
#
_cell.length_a   1.000
_cell.length_b   1.000
_cell.length_c   1.000
_cell.angle_alpha   90.00
_cell.angle_beta   90.00
_cell.angle_gamma   90.00
#
_symmetry.space_group_name_H-M   'P 1'
#
loop_
_entity.id
_entity.type
_entity.pdbx_description
1 polymer ?
#
loop_
_entity_poly.entity_id
_entity_poly.type
_entity_poly.pdbx_seq_one_letter_code
_entity_poly.pdbx_strand_id
1 'polypeptide(L)'
;MKPTLLASLLFVALAAEPLAPVAVWNGAPPSETLKVRPGQDPKGIINKSGHRTDVMIPEFVVYPAAKPGAPIVIVCPGGGYGILAEEHEGAEVARRLNAFGSAAVVLRYRVPRRDKDKPWIVPVMDARRTIQIVRERAKEWNADPTKVGILGFSAGGNLAARVAYSPAEAEAARPDFAVMVYPAYLFVKDKPDSTLRDGPEGVIPPKGTKPVPAFFAHSADDPYPAEGSMAFAKELKSMGGSAEVHVWAKGGHGWGASERCVAAKQWTDLLGVWMKEQALLAP
;
A
#
# COMPACT_ATOMS: atom_id res chain seq x y z
N MET A 1 11.90 54.10 22.45
CA MET A 1 11.93 52.84 21.67
C MET A 1 10.63 52.09 21.96
N LYS A 2 9.74 51.94 20.98
CA LYS A 2 8.51 51.14 21.14
C LYS A 2 8.83 49.68 20.79
N PRO A 3 8.53 48.69 21.65
CA PRO A 3 8.77 47.30 21.35
C PRO A 3 7.71 46.80 20.37
N THR A 4 8.13 46.41 19.17
CA THR A 4 7.29 45.75 18.18
C THR A 4 7.08 44.30 18.63
N LEU A 5 5.87 43.97 19.09
CA LEU A 5 5.49 42.59 19.41
C LEU A 5 5.33 41.83 18.09
N LEU A 6 6.26 40.92 17.79
CA LEU A 6 6.12 40.00 16.67
C LEU A 6 5.13 38.90 17.08
N ALA A 7 3.91 38.95 16.55
CA ALA A 7 2.92 37.90 16.76
C ALA A 7 3.30 36.68 15.92
N SER A 8 3.87 35.67 16.57
CA SER A 8 4.10 34.35 15.96
C SER A 8 2.75 33.66 15.76
N LEU A 9 2.25 33.67 14.53
CA LEU A 9 1.11 32.84 14.12
C LEU A 9 1.51 31.36 14.18
N LEU A 10 1.10 30.67 15.24
CA LEU A 10 1.11 29.21 15.28
C LEU A 10 0.13 28.70 14.19
N PHE A 11 0.66 28.24 13.06
CA PHE A 11 -0.11 27.42 12.14
C PHE A 11 -0.27 26.04 12.76
N VAL A 12 -1.40 25.81 13.43
CA VAL A 12 -1.88 24.46 13.71
C VAL A 12 -2.30 23.88 12.36
N ALA A 13 -1.47 23.03 11.77
CA ALA A 13 -1.85 22.26 10.60
C ALA A 13 -2.93 21.27 11.04
N LEU A 14 -4.20 21.61 10.81
CA LEU A 14 -5.27 20.61 10.87
C LEU A 14 -4.94 19.55 9.82
N ALA A 15 -4.64 18.32 10.26
CA ALA A 15 -4.62 17.19 9.36
C ALA A 15 -6.00 17.14 8.66
N ALA A 16 -6.00 17.07 7.32
CA ALA A 16 -7.25 17.03 6.58
C ALA A 16 -8.02 15.77 6.98
N GLU A 17 -9.30 15.92 7.31
CA GLU A 17 -10.16 14.78 7.64
C GLU A 17 -10.31 13.85 6.42
N PRO A 18 -10.44 12.53 6.64
CA PRO A 18 -10.70 11.61 5.56
C PRO A 18 -12.03 11.96 4.85
N LEU A 19 -12.03 11.85 3.52
CA LEU A 19 -13.22 12.04 2.71
C LEU A 19 -14.13 10.81 2.75
N ALA A 20 -15.37 10.98 2.29
CA ALA A 20 -16.30 9.87 2.12
C ALA A 20 -15.71 8.77 1.21
N PRO A 21 -15.99 7.47 1.47
CA PRO A 21 -15.50 6.39 0.64
C PRO A 21 -15.95 6.50 -0.83
N VAL A 22 -15.05 6.19 -1.75
CA VAL A 22 -15.29 6.17 -3.20
C VAL A 22 -15.31 4.74 -3.70
N ALA A 23 -16.34 4.36 -4.46
CA ALA A 23 -16.44 3.03 -5.06
C ALA A 23 -15.34 2.82 -6.11
N VAL A 24 -14.75 1.62 -6.15
CA VAL A 24 -13.74 1.26 -7.17
C VAL A 24 -14.41 0.94 -8.51
N TRP A 25 -15.60 0.32 -8.48
CA TRP A 25 -16.33 -0.09 -9.68
C TRP A 25 -17.67 0.62 -9.80
N ASN A 26 -18.01 1.01 -11.02
CA ASN A 26 -19.36 1.45 -11.36
C ASN A 26 -20.22 0.20 -11.56
N GLY A 27 -21.05 -0.15 -10.56
CA GLY A 27 -21.87 -1.36 -10.58
C GLY A 27 -21.13 -2.58 -10.02
N ALA A 28 -21.45 -3.77 -10.54
CA ALA A 28 -20.91 -5.03 -10.03
C ALA A 28 -19.39 -5.15 -10.33
N PRO A 29 -18.55 -5.42 -9.32
CA PRO A 29 -17.13 -5.69 -9.53
C PRO A 29 -16.90 -6.91 -10.42
N PRO A 30 -15.90 -6.87 -11.33
CA PRO A 30 -15.61 -7.99 -12.22
C PRO A 30 -15.10 -9.20 -11.44
N SER A 31 -15.43 -10.40 -11.91
CA SER A 31 -14.97 -11.67 -11.32
C SER A 31 -15.39 -11.88 -9.86
N GLU A 32 -16.47 -11.25 -9.41
CA GLU A 32 -17.08 -11.60 -8.13
C GLU A 32 -17.80 -12.95 -8.23
N THR A 33 -17.49 -13.84 -7.28
CA THR A 33 -18.06 -15.19 -7.21
C THR A 33 -18.80 -15.45 -5.89
N LEU A 34 -18.59 -14.59 -4.88
CA LEU A 34 -19.29 -14.68 -3.61
C LEU A 34 -20.65 -13.97 -3.69
N LYS A 35 -21.65 -14.53 -3.01
CA LYS A 35 -22.98 -13.93 -2.91
C LYS A 35 -23.13 -13.21 -1.58
N VAL A 36 -23.71 -12.01 -1.63
CA VAL A 36 -24.08 -11.24 -0.45
C VAL A 36 -25.22 -11.95 0.26
N ARG A 37 -25.06 -12.26 1.55
CA ARG A 37 -26.10 -12.87 2.38
C ARG A 37 -27.18 -11.82 2.73
N PRO A 38 -28.43 -12.23 3.00
CA PRO A 38 -29.45 -11.29 3.49
C PRO A 38 -28.97 -10.51 4.73
N GLY A 39 -29.11 -9.18 4.71
CA GLY A 39 -28.71 -8.30 5.81
C GLY A 39 -27.20 -8.05 5.95
N GLN A 40 -26.37 -8.61 5.07
CA GLN A 40 -24.93 -8.37 5.06
C GLN A 40 -24.61 -7.06 4.33
N ASP A 41 -23.74 -6.23 4.92
CA ASP A 41 -23.15 -5.11 4.19
C ASP A 41 -22.08 -5.63 3.21
N PRO A 42 -22.27 -5.50 1.89
CA PRO A 42 -21.30 -5.97 0.91
C PRO A 42 -20.01 -5.13 0.87
N LYS A 43 -19.96 -3.98 1.55
CA LYS A 43 -18.73 -3.18 1.74
C LYS A 43 -17.93 -3.63 2.96
N GLY A 44 -18.42 -4.64 3.66
CA GLY A 44 -17.81 -5.17 4.88
C GLY A 44 -18.04 -4.28 6.10
N ILE A 45 -17.76 -4.84 7.27
CA ILE A 45 -17.88 -4.15 8.56
C ILE A 45 -16.53 -4.23 9.27
N ILE A 46 -16.11 -3.12 9.88
CA ILE A 46 -14.92 -3.09 10.73
C ILE A 46 -15.27 -3.60 12.13
N ASN A 47 -14.50 -4.54 12.64
CA ASN A 47 -14.67 -5.07 13.99
C ASN A 47 -13.93 -4.22 15.03
N LYS A 48 -14.06 -4.58 16.32
CA LYS A 48 -13.41 -3.87 17.44
C LYS A 48 -11.88 -3.87 17.39
N SER A 49 -11.28 -4.81 16.65
CA SER A 49 -9.83 -4.90 16.43
C SER A 49 -9.36 -4.08 15.22
N GLY A 50 -10.26 -3.32 14.58
CA GLY A 50 -9.94 -2.54 13.40
C GLY A 50 -9.81 -3.37 12.12
N HIS A 51 -10.34 -4.61 12.11
CA HIS A 51 -10.31 -5.48 10.93
C HIS A 51 -11.63 -5.41 10.17
N ARG A 52 -11.58 -5.11 8.87
CA ARG A 52 -12.73 -5.20 7.98
C ARG A 52 -12.79 -6.56 7.31
N THR A 53 -13.96 -7.17 7.31
CA THR A 53 -14.21 -8.48 6.69
C THR A 53 -15.30 -8.38 5.64
N ASP A 54 -15.42 -9.40 4.78
CA ASP A 54 -16.56 -9.54 3.86
C ASP A 54 -16.77 -8.32 2.93
N VAL A 55 -15.69 -7.88 2.28
CA VAL A 55 -15.73 -6.84 1.24
C VAL A 55 -15.98 -7.51 -0.12
N MET A 56 -17.19 -7.33 -0.65
CA MET A 56 -17.60 -7.73 -2.00
C MET A 56 -17.74 -6.54 -2.95
N ILE A 57 -18.04 -5.35 -2.43
CA ILE A 57 -18.01 -4.08 -3.16
C ILE A 57 -16.81 -3.28 -2.65
N PRO A 58 -15.70 -3.26 -3.40
CA PRO A 58 -14.50 -2.56 -2.98
C PRO A 58 -14.68 -1.05 -3.12
N GLU A 59 -14.16 -0.33 -2.14
CA GLU A 59 -14.14 1.12 -2.08
C GLU A 59 -12.79 1.57 -1.52
N PHE A 60 -12.53 2.87 -1.55
CA PHE A 60 -11.35 3.43 -0.90
C PHE A 60 -11.67 4.73 -0.18
N VAL A 61 -10.91 5.03 0.87
CA VAL A 61 -11.03 6.27 1.64
C VAL A 61 -9.85 7.17 1.32
N VAL A 62 -10.14 8.42 0.99
CA VAL A 62 -9.11 9.41 0.60
C VAL A 62 -8.73 10.26 1.80
N TYR A 63 -7.43 10.46 1.96
CA TYR A 63 -6.79 11.34 2.93
C TYR A 63 -6.00 12.40 2.15
N PRO A 64 -6.62 13.55 1.82
CA PRO A 64 -6.05 14.51 0.88
C PRO A 64 -4.80 15.18 1.45
N ALA A 65 -3.89 15.59 0.58
CA ALA A 65 -2.70 16.32 1.02
C ALA A 65 -3.04 17.74 1.47
N ALA A 66 -2.27 18.29 2.39
CA ALA A 66 -2.40 19.69 2.83
C ALA A 66 -1.96 20.69 1.75
N LYS A 67 -1.11 20.29 0.81
CA LYS A 67 -0.56 21.16 -0.25
C LYS A 67 -0.72 20.50 -1.62
N PRO A 68 -1.07 21.28 -2.68
CA PRO A 68 -1.12 20.78 -4.05
C PRO A 68 0.22 20.22 -4.54
N GLY A 69 0.16 19.28 -5.49
CA GLY A 69 1.35 18.67 -6.11
C GLY A 69 2.02 17.58 -5.26
N ALA A 70 1.36 17.15 -4.18
CA ALA A 70 1.85 16.08 -3.32
C ALA A 70 1.84 14.72 -4.05
N PRO A 71 2.72 13.77 -3.69
CA PRO A 71 2.53 12.38 -4.07
C PRO A 71 1.24 11.82 -3.44
N ILE A 72 0.67 10.77 -4.03
CA ILE A 72 -0.46 10.05 -3.47
C ILE A 72 -0.16 8.56 -3.38
N VAL A 73 -0.34 7.99 -2.20
CA VAL A 73 -0.01 6.58 -1.93
C VAL A 73 -1.28 5.78 -1.70
N ILE A 74 -1.49 4.76 -2.52
CA ILE A 74 -2.56 3.76 -2.33
C ILE A 74 -2.07 2.73 -1.31
N VAL A 75 -2.66 2.75 -0.12
CA VAL A 75 -2.37 1.84 0.98
C VAL A 75 -3.27 0.61 0.89
N CYS A 76 -2.64 -0.56 0.82
CA CYS A 76 -3.27 -1.87 0.80
C CYS A 76 -3.00 -2.58 2.15
N PRO A 77 -3.99 -2.62 3.06
CA PRO A 77 -3.85 -3.33 4.33
C PRO A 77 -3.53 -4.81 4.11
N GLY A 78 -2.97 -5.48 5.11
CA GLY A 78 -2.75 -6.92 5.15
C GLY A 78 -3.99 -7.69 5.61
N GLY A 79 -3.78 -8.93 6.07
CA GLY A 79 -4.87 -9.82 6.52
C GLY A 79 -5.00 -11.13 5.74
N GLY A 80 -3.92 -11.59 5.08
CA GLY A 80 -3.89 -12.89 4.41
C GLY A 80 -4.89 -13.05 3.26
N TYR A 81 -5.36 -11.93 2.68
CA TYR A 81 -6.51 -11.87 1.76
C TYR A 81 -7.83 -12.38 2.37
N GLY A 82 -7.90 -12.65 3.67
CA GLY A 82 -9.11 -13.08 4.37
C GLY A 82 -9.87 -11.91 4.99
N ILE A 83 -9.13 -10.91 5.48
CA ILE A 83 -9.61 -9.67 6.09
C ILE A 83 -8.74 -8.51 5.63
N LEU A 84 -9.10 -7.29 6.02
CA LEU A 84 -8.26 -6.09 5.92
C LEU A 84 -7.93 -5.59 7.33
N ALA A 85 -6.65 -5.47 7.66
CA ALA A 85 -6.17 -4.85 8.91
C ALA A 85 -6.27 -3.31 8.83
N GLU A 86 -7.49 -2.82 8.56
CA GLU A 86 -7.75 -1.48 8.04
C GLU A 86 -7.28 -0.33 8.95
N GLU A 87 -7.36 -0.48 10.28
CA GLU A 87 -6.99 0.62 11.17
C GLU A 87 -5.45 0.83 11.17
N HIS A 88 -4.70 -0.14 11.66
CA HIS A 88 -3.25 -0.01 11.91
C HIS A 88 -2.37 -0.18 10.65
N GLU A 89 -2.88 -0.81 9.59
CA GLU A 89 -2.20 -0.93 8.28
C GLU A 89 -2.88 -0.08 7.19
N GLY A 90 -3.88 0.73 7.55
CA GLY A 90 -4.59 1.62 6.63
C GLY A 90 -4.68 3.04 7.17
N ALA A 91 -5.68 3.32 8.02
CA ALA A 91 -5.99 4.67 8.49
C ALA A 91 -4.82 5.35 9.23
N GLU A 92 -4.11 4.62 10.10
CA GLU A 92 -2.94 5.14 10.80
C GLU A 92 -1.78 5.46 9.85
N VAL A 93 -1.56 4.59 8.86
CA VAL A 93 -0.53 4.78 7.82
C VAL A 93 -0.85 6.00 6.97
N ALA A 94 -2.10 6.17 6.56
CA ALA A 94 -2.57 7.32 5.80
C ALA A 94 -2.34 8.64 6.55
N ARG A 95 -2.59 8.65 7.88
CA ARG A 95 -2.29 9.80 8.74
C ARG A 95 -0.79 10.10 8.81
N ARG A 96 0.07 9.09 8.93
CA ARG A 96 1.54 9.28 8.91
C ARG A 96 2.03 9.83 7.56
N LEU A 97 1.50 9.32 6.44
CA LEU A 97 1.80 9.82 5.09
C LEU A 97 1.39 11.29 4.92
N ASN A 98 0.20 11.67 5.40
CA ASN A 98 -0.26 13.06 5.42
C ASN A 98 0.67 13.96 6.23
N ALA A 99 1.15 13.48 7.39
CA ALA A 99 2.00 14.28 8.28
C ALA A 99 3.31 14.73 7.62
N PHE A 100 3.88 13.96 6.69
CA PHE A 100 5.06 14.35 5.92
C PHE A 100 4.77 14.86 4.50
N GLY A 101 3.50 15.14 4.18
CA GLY A 101 3.12 15.88 2.98
C GLY A 101 2.67 15.04 1.77
N SER A 102 2.35 13.77 1.96
CA SER A 102 1.73 12.92 0.93
C SER A 102 0.22 12.85 1.10
N ALA A 103 -0.54 12.86 0.01
CA ALA A 103 -1.91 12.33 0.04
C ALA A 103 -1.86 10.80 0.22
N ALA A 104 -2.95 10.21 0.70
CA ALA A 104 -3.08 8.78 0.82
C ALA A 104 -4.49 8.30 0.46
N VAL A 105 -4.58 7.04 0.03
CA VAL A 105 -5.84 6.36 -0.26
C VAL A 105 -5.79 5.00 0.40
N VAL A 106 -6.69 4.71 1.33
CA VAL A 106 -6.79 3.37 1.96
C VAL A 106 -7.75 2.52 1.12
N LEU A 107 -7.21 1.54 0.41
CA LEU A 107 -7.98 0.64 -0.44
C LEU A 107 -8.62 -0.47 0.39
N ARG A 108 -9.96 -0.51 0.40
CA ARG A 108 -10.74 -1.63 0.91
C ARG A 108 -10.98 -2.63 -0.23
N TYR A 109 -9.92 -3.36 -0.60
CA TYR A 109 -10.02 -4.37 -1.66
C TYR A 109 -10.82 -5.59 -1.22
N ARG A 110 -11.29 -6.36 -2.19
CA ARG A 110 -12.18 -7.49 -1.94
C ARG A 110 -11.53 -8.60 -1.09
N VAL A 111 -12.19 -8.93 0.02
CA VAL A 111 -11.89 -10.05 0.94
C VAL A 111 -13.20 -10.71 1.41
N PRO A 112 -13.24 -12.00 1.81
CA PRO A 112 -12.14 -12.96 1.82
C PRO A 112 -11.76 -13.42 0.40
N ARG A 113 -10.63 -14.11 0.28
CA ARG A 113 -10.15 -14.71 -0.97
C ARG A 113 -11.24 -15.50 -1.71
N ARG A 114 -11.33 -15.28 -3.03
CA ARG A 114 -12.25 -16.01 -3.93
C ARG A 114 -11.66 -17.34 -4.40
N ASP A 115 -10.34 -17.42 -4.40
CA ASP A 115 -9.55 -18.60 -4.73
C ASP A 115 -8.54 -18.85 -3.61
N LYS A 116 -8.39 -20.11 -3.19
CA LYS A 116 -7.49 -20.49 -2.09
C LYS A 116 -6.02 -20.39 -2.49
N ASP A 117 -5.71 -20.79 -3.72
CA ASP A 117 -4.35 -20.92 -4.24
C ASP A 117 -3.90 -19.63 -4.94
N LYS A 118 -4.86 -18.84 -5.45
CA LYS A 118 -4.64 -17.57 -6.15
C LYS A 118 -5.42 -16.41 -5.53
N PRO A 119 -5.27 -16.13 -4.22
CA PRO A 119 -6.09 -15.16 -3.51
C PRO A 119 -5.95 -13.71 -4.01
N TRP A 120 -4.91 -13.39 -4.77
CA TRP A 120 -4.57 -12.05 -5.26
C TRP A 120 -5.29 -11.61 -6.53
N ILE A 121 -5.88 -12.53 -7.31
CA ILE A 121 -6.40 -12.21 -8.67
C ILE A 121 -7.43 -11.08 -8.64
N VAL A 122 -8.44 -11.22 -7.78
CA VAL A 122 -9.52 -10.24 -7.61
C VAL A 122 -8.99 -8.93 -6.99
N PRO A 123 -8.21 -8.95 -5.89
CA PRO A 123 -7.58 -7.75 -5.34
C PRO A 123 -6.70 -6.96 -6.33
N VAL A 124 -5.96 -7.64 -7.23
CA VAL A 124 -5.14 -6.98 -8.27
C VAL A 124 -6.01 -6.16 -9.22
N MET A 125 -7.19 -6.66 -9.60
CA MET A 125 -8.13 -5.90 -10.43
C MET A 125 -8.59 -4.62 -9.71
N ASP A 126 -8.93 -4.74 -8.41
CA ASP A 126 -9.39 -3.60 -7.61
C ASP A 126 -8.29 -2.54 -7.47
N ALA A 127 -7.06 -2.96 -7.18
CA ALA A 127 -5.92 -2.05 -7.03
C ALA A 127 -5.56 -1.34 -8.35
N ARG A 128 -5.56 -2.05 -9.49
CA ARG A 128 -5.31 -1.44 -10.81
C ARG A 128 -6.40 -0.44 -11.17
N ARG A 129 -7.67 -0.76 -10.92
CA ARG A 129 -8.76 0.19 -11.14
C ARG A 129 -8.65 1.41 -10.22
N THR A 130 -8.21 1.21 -8.98
CA THR A 130 -7.94 2.29 -8.04
C THR A 130 -6.84 3.22 -8.55
N ILE A 131 -5.73 2.69 -9.11
CA ILE A 131 -4.67 3.50 -9.73
C ILE A 131 -5.24 4.41 -10.83
N GLN A 132 -6.10 3.87 -11.71
CA GLN A 132 -6.73 4.65 -12.77
C GLN A 132 -7.55 5.81 -12.20
N ILE A 133 -8.44 5.53 -11.24
CA ILE A 133 -9.27 6.54 -10.60
C ILE A 133 -8.41 7.60 -9.90
N VAL A 134 -7.36 7.16 -9.20
CA VAL A 134 -6.43 8.07 -8.53
C VAL A 134 -5.75 8.99 -9.53
N ARG A 135 -5.28 8.49 -10.67
CA ARG A 135 -4.67 9.34 -11.72
C ARG A 135 -5.68 10.32 -12.33
N GLU A 136 -6.91 9.89 -12.54
CA GLU A 136 -7.99 10.73 -13.07
C GLU A 136 -8.35 11.88 -12.11
N ARG A 137 -8.32 11.61 -10.79
CA ARG A 137 -8.88 12.51 -9.77
C ARG A 137 -7.85 13.12 -8.81
N ALA A 138 -6.56 12.81 -8.93
CA ALA A 138 -5.50 13.23 -7.98
C ALA A 138 -5.55 14.72 -7.62
N LYS A 139 -5.82 15.58 -8.61
CA LYS A 139 -5.90 17.04 -8.43
C LYS A 139 -7.00 17.45 -7.44
N GLU A 140 -8.11 16.71 -7.36
CA GLU A 140 -9.18 16.94 -6.38
C GLU A 140 -8.69 16.76 -4.93
N TRP A 141 -7.60 16.01 -4.74
CA TRP A 141 -7.06 15.64 -3.44
C TRP A 141 -5.68 16.25 -3.18
N ASN A 142 -5.39 17.36 -3.88
CA ASN A 142 -4.11 18.07 -3.85
C ASN A 142 -2.90 17.24 -4.30
N ALA A 143 -3.13 16.13 -5.00
CA ALA A 143 -2.09 15.22 -5.43
C ALA A 143 -1.69 15.42 -6.90
N ASP A 144 -0.46 15.04 -7.22
CA ASP A 144 0.11 14.97 -8.56
C ASP A 144 -0.20 13.60 -9.19
N PRO A 145 -0.94 13.53 -10.32
CA PRO A 145 -1.28 12.27 -10.98
C PRO A 145 -0.08 11.51 -11.57
N THR A 146 1.11 12.10 -11.58
CA THR A 146 2.37 11.48 -12.03
C THR A 146 3.24 10.93 -10.89
N LYS A 147 2.77 11.07 -9.64
CA LYS A 147 3.46 10.60 -8.42
C LYS A 147 2.57 9.65 -7.62
N VAL A 148 2.08 8.59 -8.27
CA VAL A 148 1.16 7.62 -7.65
C VAL A 148 1.93 6.42 -7.11
N GLY A 149 1.98 6.27 -5.80
CA GLY A 149 2.59 5.12 -5.14
C GLY A 149 1.59 4.03 -4.80
N ILE A 150 2.07 2.80 -4.65
CA ILE A 150 1.34 1.74 -3.95
C ILE A 150 2.15 1.29 -2.73
N LEU A 151 1.48 1.11 -1.61
CA LEU A 151 2.05 0.65 -0.35
C LEU A 151 1.24 -0.51 0.16
N GLY A 152 1.87 -1.60 0.57
CA GLY A 152 1.13 -2.73 1.11
C GLY A 152 1.83 -3.50 2.22
N PHE A 153 1.01 -4.10 3.09
CA PHE A 153 1.45 -4.87 4.25
C PHE A 153 1.12 -6.35 4.10
N SER A 154 2.02 -7.28 4.39
CA SER A 154 1.72 -8.72 4.38
C SER A 154 1.10 -9.16 3.03
N ALA A 155 -0.14 -9.66 3.02
CA ALA A 155 -0.90 -9.93 1.80
C ALA A 155 -1.11 -8.69 0.92
N GLY A 156 -1.33 -7.51 1.50
CA GLY A 156 -1.32 -6.24 0.79
C GLY A 156 0.05 -5.90 0.20
N GLY A 157 1.15 -6.33 0.84
CA GLY A 157 2.50 -6.19 0.30
C GLY A 157 2.74 -7.07 -0.92
N ASN A 158 2.16 -8.27 -0.92
CA ASN A 158 2.06 -9.11 -2.11
C ASN A 158 1.27 -8.43 -3.23
N LEU A 159 0.11 -7.85 -2.89
CA LEU A 159 -0.72 -7.10 -3.83
C LEU A 159 0.05 -5.94 -4.45
N ALA A 160 0.76 -5.15 -3.64
CA ALA A 160 1.61 -4.06 -4.08
C ALA A 160 2.69 -4.53 -5.07
N ALA A 161 3.41 -5.60 -4.74
CA ALA A 161 4.41 -6.20 -5.62
C ALA A 161 3.83 -6.63 -6.98
N ARG A 162 2.68 -7.30 -6.97
CA ARG A 162 2.02 -7.79 -8.20
C ARG A 162 1.50 -6.66 -9.08
N VAL A 163 0.87 -5.66 -8.47
CA VAL A 163 0.36 -4.50 -9.19
C VAL A 163 1.50 -3.68 -9.79
N ALA A 164 2.60 -3.52 -9.05
CA ALA A 164 3.76 -2.79 -9.52
C ALA A 164 4.56 -3.51 -10.60
N TYR A 165 4.71 -4.84 -10.53
CA TYR A 165 5.71 -5.55 -11.33
C TYR A 165 5.24 -6.79 -12.09
N SER A 166 4.03 -7.29 -11.85
CA SER A 166 3.48 -8.44 -12.59
C SER A 166 2.24 -8.02 -13.42
N PRO A 167 2.39 -7.11 -14.40
CA PRO A 167 1.30 -6.75 -15.30
C PRO A 167 0.87 -7.96 -16.12
N ALA A 168 -0.43 -8.27 -16.11
CA ALA A 168 -1.01 -9.33 -16.95
C ALA A 168 -1.12 -8.87 -18.43
N GLU A 169 -1.23 -7.56 -18.63
CA GLU A 169 -1.36 -6.89 -19.93
C GLU A 169 -0.37 -5.71 -19.98
N ALA A 170 0.19 -5.41 -21.16
CA ALA A 170 1.22 -4.37 -21.31
C ALA A 170 0.73 -2.96 -20.89
N GLU A 171 -0.56 -2.70 -21.05
CA GLU A 171 -1.24 -1.42 -20.77
C GLU A 171 -1.83 -1.36 -19.35
N ALA A 172 -1.62 -2.38 -18.52
CA ALA A 172 -2.13 -2.38 -17.16
C ALA A 172 -1.62 -1.15 -16.39
N ALA A 173 -2.53 -0.46 -15.70
CA ALA A 173 -2.16 0.69 -14.87
C ALA A 173 -1.20 0.25 -13.75
N ARG A 174 -0.07 0.96 -13.65
CA ARG A 174 1.02 0.70 -12.69
C ARG A 174 1.29 1.96 -11.86
N PRO A 175 1.73 1.81 -10.60
CA PRO A 175 2.21 2.92 -9.79
C PRO A 175 3.56 3.41 -10.31
N ASP A 176 3.93 4.62 -9.93
CA ASP A 176 5.21 5.27 -10.21
C ASP A 176 6.30 4.85 -9.20
N PHE A 177 5.91 4.30 -8.05
CA PHE A 177 6.80 3.69 -7.04
C PHE A 177 6.04 2.68 -6.15
N ALA A 178 6.77 1.78 -5.48
CA ALA A 178 6.17 0.73 -4.67
C ALA A 178 6.82 0.62 -3.27
N VAL A 179 6.00 0.38 -2.25
CA VAL A 179 6.41 0.21 -0.86
C VAL A 179 5.87 -1.11 -0.35
N MET A 180 6.75 -2.05 0.00
CA MET A 180 6.39 -3.37 0.46
C MET A 180 6.82 -3.58 1.91
N VAL A 181 5.84 -3.67 2.81
CA VAL A 181 6.06 -3.85 4.24
C VAL A 181 5.73 -5.30 4.62
N TYR A 182 6.75 -6.02 5.09
CA TYR A 182 6.72 -7.46 5.38
C TYR A 182 5.87 -8.30 4.40
N PRO A 183 6.10 -8.20 3.08
CA PRO A 183 5.23 -8.81 2.08
C PRO A 183 5.20 -10.34 2.22
N ALA A 184 3.99 -10.89 2.37
CA ALA A 184 3.75 -12.32 2.32
C ALA A 184 3.76 -12.82 0.86
N TYR A 185 3.75 -14.14 0.65
CA TYR A 185 3.56 -14.77 -0.68
C TYR A 185 4.57 -14.37 -1.76
N LEU A 186 5.71 -13.75 -1.44
CA LEU A 186 6.78 -13.51 -2.42
C LEU A 186 7.42 -14.83 -2.85
N PHE A 187 7.64 -15.72 -1.90
CA PHE A 187 8.20 -17.04 -2.15
C PHE A 187 7.14 -18.10 -2.43
N VAL A 188 7.51 -19.14 -3.18
CA VAL A 188 6.68 -20.32 -3.44
C VAL A 188 6.34 -21.04 -2.13
N LYS A 189 7.32 -21.15 -1.23
CA LYS A 189 7.15 -21.59 0.16
C LYS A 189 7.60 -20.44 1.04
N ASP A 190 6.84 -20.11 2.08
CA ASP A 190 7.22 -19.07 3.04
C ASP A 190 8.34 -19.59 3.97
N LYS A 191 9.53 -19.82 3.41
CA LYS A 191 10.76 -20.32 4.04
C LYS A 191 11.99 -19.58 3.48
N PRO A 192 13.03 -19.31 4.30
CA PRO A 192 14.19 -18.52 3.88
C PRO A 192 14.95 -19.04 2.66
N ASP A 193 14.97 -20.36 2.45
CA ASP A 193 15.65 -21.06 1.36
C ASP A 193 14.79 -21.24 0.10
N SER A 194 13.62 -20.59 0.04
CA SER A 194 12.71 -20.70 -1.08
C SER A 194 13.05 -19.75 -2.23
N THR A 195 12.31 -19.89 -3.34
CA THR A 195 12.46 -19.07 -4.54
C THR A 195 11.25 -18.17 -4.70
N LEU A 196 11.46 -17.02 -5.36
CA LEU A 196 10.37 -16.12 -5.74
C LEU A 196 9.35 -16.85 -6.62
N ARG A 197 8.07 -16.52 -6.45
CA ARG A 197 7.00 -17.04 -7.31
C ARG A 197 7.19 -16.49 -8.72
N ASP A 198 7.38 -17.38 -9.68
CA ASP A 198 7.47 -17.07 -11.10
C ASP A 198 6.12 -17.27 -11.82
N GLY A 199 6.05 -16.84 -13.07
CA GLY A 199 4.96 -17.07 -14.01
C GLY A 199 4.00 -15.88 -14.16
N PRO A 200 2.93 -16.05 -14.97
CA PRO A 200 1.95 -14.99 -15.26
C PRO A 200 1.25 -14.42 -14.03
N GLU A 201 1.24 -15.20 -12.95
CA GLU A 201 0.71 -14.85 -11.65
C GLU A 201 1.79 -14.96 -10.58
N GLY A 202 3.05 -14.71 -10.93
CA GLY A 202 4.19 -14.59 -10.03
C GLY A 202 4.39 -13.18 -9.49
N VAL A 203 5.49 -12.99 -8.78
CA VAL A 203 6.02 -11.65 -8.42
C VAL A 203 7.25 -11.30 -9.25
N ILE A 204 7.89 -12.27 -9.90
CA ILE A 204 8.98 -12.03 -10.83
C ILE A 204 8.43 -11.23 -12.01
N PRO A 205 9.03 -10.07 -12.34
CA PRO A 205 8.50 -9.24 -13.41
C PRO A 205 8.75 -9.89 -14.77
N PRO A 206 7.77 -9.92 -15.69
CA PRO A 206 8.00 -10.40 -17.05
C PRO A 206 9.15 -9.64 -17.74
N LYS A 207 9.84 -10.31 -18.67
CA LYS A 207 10.91 -9.69 -19.46
C LYS A 207 10.42 -8.40 -20.14
N GLY A 208 11.19 -7.32 -20.02
CA GLY A 208 10.84 -6.00 -20.57
C GLY A 208 9.99 -5.13 -19.64
N THR A 209 9.55 -5.65 -18.49
CA THR A 209 8.90 -4.82 -17.46
C THR A 209 9.88 -3.78 -16.94
N LYS A 210 9.57 -2.49 -17.13
CA LYS A 210 10.37 -1.41 -16.53
C LYS A 210 10.16 -1.39 -15.02
N PRO A 211 11.19 -1.62 -14.17
CA PRO A 211 11.02 -1.53 -12.73
C PRO A 211 10.77 -0.08 -12.28
N VAL A 212 9.94 0.09 -11.26
CA VAL A 212 9.75 1.35 -10.53
C VAL A 212 10.54 1.33 -9.21
N PRO A 213 10.91 2.49 -8.63
CA PRO A 213 11.59 2.54 -7.34
C PRO A 213 10.82 1.79 -6.25
N ALA A 214 11.55 1.01 -5.46
CA ALA A 214 11.00 0.19 -4.39
C ALA A 214 11.55 0.57 -3.01
N PHE A 215 10.70 0.48 -1.99
CA PHE A 215 11.10 0.52 -0.58
C PHE A 215 10.58 -0.73 0.13
N PHE A 216 11.42 -1.37 0.93
CA PHE A 216 11.06 -2.54 1.72
C PHE A 216 11.35 -2.30 3.20
N ALA A 217 10.42 -2.73 4.06
CA ALA A 217 10.60 -2.74 5.50
C ALA A 217 10.13 -4.09 6.07
N HIS A 218 11.00 -4.80 6.79
CA HIS A 218 10.74 -6.16 7.25
C HIS A 218 11.43 -6.47 8.58
N SER A 219 10.89 -7.39 9.37
CA SER A 219 11.59 -7.98 10.51
C SER A 219 12.23 -9.32 10.13
N ALA A 220 13.44 -9.59 10.59
CA ALA A 220 14.16 -10.84 10.32
C ALA A 220 13.56 -12.05 11.05
N ASP A 221 12.87 -11.82 12.17
CA ASP A 221 12.16 -12.84 12.96
C ASP A 221 10.69 -13.03 12.50
N ASP A 222 10.34 -12.52 11.32
CA ASP A 222 9.01 -12.70 10.71
C ASP A 222 8.85 -14.14 10.17
N PRO A 223 7.72 -14.84 10.45
CA PRO A 223 7.43 -16.14 9.85
C PRO A 223 7.33 -16.10 8.31
N TYR A 224 6.99 -14.95 7.72
CA TYR A 224 7.20 -14.70 6.30
C TYR A 224 8.62 -14.15 6.11
N PRO A 225 9.51 -14.89 5.45
CA PRO A 225 10.94 -14.60 5.51
C PRO A 225 11.29 -13.25 4.86
N ALA A 226 12.06 -12.43 5.58
CA ALA A 226 12.63 -11.19 5.06
C ALA A 226 13.55 -11.42 3.85
N GLU A 227 14.10 -12.62 3.72
CA GLU A 227 14.82 -13.10 2.54
C GLU A 227 14.01 -12.98 1.26
N GLY A 228 12.68 -13.11 1.32
CA GLY A 228 11.81 -12.85 0.17
C GLY A 228 11.88 -11.39 -0.30
N SER A 229 11.94 -10.44 0.64
CA SER A 229 12.10 -9.01 0.31
C SER A 229 13.49 -8.72 -0.25
N MET A 230 14.54 -9.30 0.34
CA MET A 230 15.92 -9.13 -0.16
C MET A 230 16.10 -9.75 -1.55
N ALA A 231 15.57 -10.95 -1.78
CA ALA A 231 15.60 -11.62 -3.07
C ALA A 231 14.84 -10.82 -4.13
N PHE A 232 13.66 -10.28 -3.78
CA PHE A 232 12.89 -9.48 -4.71
C PHE A 232 13.56 -8.14 -5.02
N ALA A 233 14.13 -7.46 -4.03
CA ALA A 233 14.93 -6.25 -4.25
C ALA A 233 16.14 -6.51 -5.17
N LYS A 234 16.81 -7.66 -4.99
CA LYS A 234 17.89 -8.10 -5.88
C LYS A 234 17.39 -8.30 -7.31
N GLU A 235 16.23 -8.91 -7.50
CA GLU A 235 15.61 -9.10 -8.82
C GLU A 235 15.30 -7.74 -9.49
N LEU A 236 14.67 -6.81 -8.76
CA LEU A 236 14.41 -5.46 -9.29
C LEU A 236 15.69 -4.72 -9.67
N LYS A 237 16.77 -4.91 -8.89
CA LYS A 237 18.07 -4.30 -9.18
C LYS A 237 18.73 -4.90 -10.42
N SER A 238 18.59 -6.21 -10.65
CA SER A 238 19.13 -6.90 -11.83
C SER A 238 18.54 -6.36 -13.15
N MET A 239 17.32 -5.83 -13.07
CA MET A 239 16.60 -5.19 -14.18
C MET A 239 16.94 -3.70 -14.37
N GLY A 240 17.90 -3.17 -13.61
CA GLY A 240 18.28 -1.74 -13.64
C GLY A 240 17.41 -0.83 -12.77
N GLY A 241 16.55 -1.39 -11.91
CA GLY A 241 15.74 -0.63 -10.96
C GLY A 241 16.52 -0.13 -9.73
N SER A 242 15.79 0.57 -8.84
CA SER A 242 16.26 0.96 -7.50
C SER A 242 15.39 0.33 -6.42
N ALA A 243 16.02 -0.14 -5.36
CA ALA A 243 15.33 -0.69 -4.19
C ALA A 243 16.10 -0.33 -2.92
N GLU A 244 15.40 0.16 -1.90
CA GLU A 244 15.91 0.31 -0.54
C GLU A 244 15.29 -0.76 0.36
N VAL A 245 16.09 -1.38 1.23
CA VAL A 245 15.63 -2.50 2.07
C VAL A 245 16.08 -2.28 3.51
N HIS A 246 15.12 -2.19 4.41
CA HIS A 246 15.34 -2.16 5.86
C HIS A 246 14.90 -3.48 6.48
N VAL A 247 15.83 -4.17 7.15
CA VAL A 247 15.57 -5.40 7.90
C VAL A 247 15.99 -5.21 9.35
N TRP A 248 15.02 -5.21 10.26
CA TRP A 248 15.28 -5.17 11.70
C TRP A 248 15.37 -6.58 12.26
N ALA A 249 16.33 -6.86 13.14
CA ALA A 249 16.54 -8.19 13.71
C ALA A 249 15.31 -8.74 14.47
N LYS A 250 14.47 -7.86 15.04
CA LYS A 250 13.28 -8.22 15.80
C LYS A 250 12.09 -7.33 15.48
N GLY A 251 10.91 -7.90 15.57
CA GLY A 251 9.63 -7.19 15.46
C GLY A 251 8.46 -8.09 15.14
N GLY A 252 8.70 -9.29 14.62
CA GLY A 252 7.69 -10.24 14.16
C GLY A 252 6.82 -9.68 13.02
N HIS A 253 5.73 -10.39 12.72
CA HIS A 253 4.80 -10.01 11.65
C HIS A 253 3.73 -9.02 12.10
N GLY A 254 3.25 -8.16 11.20
CA GLY A 254 2.04 -7.36 11.40
C GLY A 254 2.21 -6.20 12.39
N TRP A 255 3.33 -5.47 12.32
CA TRP A 255 3.53 -4.31 13.18
C TRP A 255 2.90 -3.00 12.67
N GLY A 256 2.55 -2.89 11.39
CA GLY A 256 1.85 -1.77 10.79
C GLY A 256 2.47 -0.40 11.08
N ALA A 257 1.65 0.62 11.30
CA ALA A 257 2.10 1.93 11.77
C ALA A 257 2.05 2.06 13.31
N SER A 258 2.11 0.96 14.06
CA SER A 258 1.94 0.96 15.53
C SER A 258 3.20 1.39 16.31
N GLU A 259 3.08 1.44 17.63
CA GLU A 259 4.19 1.76 18.55
C GLU A 259 4.86 0.52 19.18
N ARG A 260 4.54 -0.69 18.70
CA ARG A 260 4.87 -1.93 19.42
C ARG A 260 6.34 -2.36 19.33
N CYS A 261 7.08 -1.92 18.32
CA CYS A 261 8.50 -2.27 18.13
C CYS A 261 9.25 -1.17 17.37
N VAL A 262 10.59 -1.25 17.34
CA VAL A 262 11.45 -0.27 16.67
C VAL A 262 11.12 -0.13 15.19
N ALA A 263 10.91 -1.26 14.49
CA ALA A 263 10.53 -1.27 13.08
C ALA A 263 9.25 -0.45 12.84
N ALA A 264 8.21 -0.71 13.65
CA ALA A 264 6.92 -0.03 13.57
C ALA A 264 7.01 1.50 13.74
N LYS A 265 7.91 1.95 14.62
CA LYS A 265 8.13 3.37 14.91
C LYS A 265 8.89 4.10 13.81
N GLN A 266 9.85 3.43 13.18
CA GLN A 266 10.86 4.08 12.34
C GLN A 266 10.59 3.98 10.84
N TRP A 267 9.90 2.93 10.39
CA TRP A 267 9.83 2.65 8.95
C TRP A 267 9.15 3.77 8.14
N THR A 268 8.15 4.47 8.71
CA THR A 268 7.50 5.61 8.04
C THR A 268 8.40 6.83 7.93
N ASP A 269 9.27 7.04 8.90
CA ASP A 269 10.22 8.17 8.89
C ASP A 269 11.29 7.91 7.82
N LEU A 270 11.80 6.67 7.76
CA LEU A 270 12.72 6.22 6.72
C LEU A 270 12.08 6.28 5.33
N LEU A 271 10.80 5.90 5.21
CA LEU A 271 10.05 6.06 3.97
C LEU A 271 9.96 7.53 3.56
N GLY A 272 9.70 8.43 4.51
CA GLY A 272 9.66 9.88 4.25
C GLY A 272 11.00 10.41 3.72
N VAL A 273 12.12 9.96 4.29
CA VAL A 273 13.47 10.28 3.80
C VAL A 273 13.67 9.75 2.38
N TRP A 274 13.40 8.47 2.15
CA TRP A 274 13.52 7.85 0.84
C TRP A 274 12.66 8.56 -0.22
N MET A 275 11.42 8.92 0.10
CA MET A 275 10.52 9.65 -0.81
C MET A 275 11.08 11.03 -1.19
N LYS A 276 11.82 11.71 -0.30
CA LYS A 276 12.52 12.96 -0.62
C LYS A 276 13.70 12.72 -1.57
N GLU A 277 14.49 11.68 -1.33
CA GLU A 277 15.61 11.30 -2.20
C GLU A 277 15.14 10.92 -3.61
N GLN A 278 13.95 10.30 -3.72
CA GLN A 278 13.31 10.01 -5.01
C GLN A 278 12.62 11.23 -5.67
N ALA A 279 12.75 12.44 -5.09
CA ALA A 279 12.08 13.67 -5.53
C ALA A 279 10.53 13.56 -5.61
N LEU A 280 9.95 12.65 -4.83
CA LEU A 280 8.49 12.50 -4.72
C LEU A 280 7.92 13.58 -3.78
N LEU A 281 8.59 13.79 -2.65
CA LEU A 281 8.30 14.85 -1.67
C LEU A 281 9.22 16.06 -1.88
N ALA A 282 8.78 17.22 -1.40
CA ALA A 282 9.65 18.39 -1.30
C ALA A 282 10.79 18.15 -0.29
N PRO A 283 12.00 18.73 -0.51
CA PRO A 283 13.13 18.61 0.41
C PRO A 283 12.79 18.97 1.87
#